data_AF-A0A4U7EE64-F1
#
_entry.id   AF-A0A4U7EE64-F1
#
_cell.length_a   1.000
_cell.length_b   1.000
_cell.length_c   1.000
_cell.angle_alpha   90.00
_cell.angle_beta   90.00
_cell.angle_gamma   90.00
#
_symmetry.space_group_name_H-M   'P 1'
#
loop_
_entity.id
_entity.type
_entity.pdbx_description
1 polymer ?
#
loop_
_entity_poly.entity_id
_entity_poly.type
_entity_poly.pdbx_seq_one_letter_code
_entity_poly.pdbx_strand_id
1 'polypeptide(L)'
;MTRDYPRDENPPVTVRHRPFALDLTRPLGTARGKIRSREGFVIAVERETGVTGVGEATPLPGWTESRDACATALDELDGRAEAEPPLESLNAEATPAARHGVSLALADAAARDAGERLADRLADGAGVESAPADAVPINATVGDAGPDETAAEARRAVEAGFDCLKLKVGARDVDADVERVRAVREAVGDAVALNNP
;
A
#
# COMPACT_ATOMS: atom_id res chain seq x y z
N MET A 1 -3.99 -9.73 -35.20
CA MET A 1 -3.76 -11.10 -34.69
C MET A 1 -4.15 -11.06 -33.23
N THR A 2 -5.42 -11.34 -32.94
CA THR A 2 -5.95 -11.41 -31.58
C THR A 2 -5.25 -12.57 -30.89
N ARG A 3 -4.40 -12.29 -29.89
CA ARG A 3 -3.97 -13.34 -28.96
C ARG A 3 -5.22 -13.72 -28.18
N ASP A 4 -5.85 -14.82 -28.58
CA ASP A 4 -6.75 -15.57 -27.71
C ASP A 4 -5.93 -15.92 -26.46
N TYR A 5 -6.11 -15.16 -25.39
CA TYR A 5 -5.77 -15.66 -24.07
C TYR A 5 -6.77 -16.78 -23.80
N PRO A 6 -6.34 -18.04 -23.66
CA PRO A 6 -7.23 -19.07 -23.17
C PRO A 6 -7.86 -18.56 -21.88
N ARG A 7 -9.17 -18.79 -21.69
CA ARG A 7 -9.78 -18.66 -20.37
C ARG A 7 -9.05 -19.66 -19.50
N ASP A 8 -8.03 -19.20 -18.79
CA ASP A 8 -7.24 -20.02 -17.88
C ASP A 8 -8.22 -20.68 -16.91
N GLU A 9 -8.34 -21.99 -17.01
CA GLU A 9 -8.70 -22.83 -15.88
C GLU A 9 -7.71 -22.45 -14.78
N ASN A 10 -8.17 -21.78 -13.73
CA ASN A 10 -7.28 -21.24 -12.70
C ASN A 10 -6.56 -22.44 -12.05
N PRO A 11 -5.26 -22.67 -12.34
CA PRO A 11 -4.61 -23.89 -11.91
C PRO A 11 -4.57 -23.91 -10.38
N PRO A 12 -4.61 -25.11 -9.76
CA PRO A 12 -4.56 -25.22 -8.31
C PRO A 12 -3.38 -24.44 -7.73
N VAL A 13 -3.62 -23.74 -6.64
CA VAL A 13 -2.58 -23.01 -5.91
C VAL A 13 -2.59 -23.39 -4.46
N THR A 14 -1.42 -23.35 -3.82
CA THR A 14 -1.29 -23.48 -2.37
C THR A 14 -1.08 -22.10 -1.77
N VAL A 15 -1.98 -21.70 -0.87
CA VAL A 15 -1.87 -20.44 -0.12
C VAL A 15 -1.22 -20.71 1.24
N ARG A 16 -0.28 -19.85 1.63
CA ARG A 16 0.33 -19.83 2.97
C ARG A 16 0.46 -18.42 3.47
N HIS A 17 0.50 -18.26 4.78
CA HIS A 17 0.71 -16.94 5.38
C HIS A 17 1.59 -16.98 6.63
N ARG A 18 2.21 -15.85 6.94
CA ARG A 18 2.97 -15.65 8.20
C ARG A 18 2.72 -14.26 8.76
N PRO A 19 2.57 -14.10 10.09
CA PRO A 19 2.40 -12.79 10.68
C PRO A 19 3.71 -11.98 10.63
N PHE A 20 3.58 -10.66 10.66
CA PHE A 20 4.67 -9.73 10.93
C PHE A 20 4.21 -8.61 11.86
N ALA A 21 5.18 -7.98 12.52
CA ALA A 21 5.03 -6.74 13.25
C ALA A 21 6.27 -5.87 13.02
N LEU A 22 6.07 -4.62 12.64
CA LEU A 22 7.14 -3.64 12.40
C LEU A 22 6.85 -2.37 13.19
N ASP A 23 7.79 -2.00 14.08
CA ASP A 23 7.70 -0.76 14.83
C ASP A 23 8.02 0.45 13.94
N LEU A 24 7.21 1.50 14.08
CA LEU A 24 7.48 2.78 13.44
C LEU A 24 8.55 3.53 14.24
N THR A 25 9.55 4.08 13.55
CA THR A 25 10.60 4.92 14.17
C THR A 25 10.01 6.10 14.96
N ARG A 26 8.85 6.61 14.53
CA ARG A 26 8.04 7.59 15.26
C ARG A 26 6.56 7.21 15.15
N PRO A 27 5.77 7.31 16.23
CA PRO A 27 4.34 7.02 16.15
C PRO A 27 3.62 7.91 15.14
N LEU A 28 2.79 7.33 14.29
CA LEU A 28 1.96 8.07 13.35
C LEU A 28 0.68 8.54 14.05
N GLY A 29 0.56 9.86 14.26
CA GLY A 29 -0.66 10.47 14.76
C GLY A 29 -1.75 10.47 13.68
N THR A 30 -2.90 9.87 14.02
CA THR A 30 -4.13 9.89 13.23
C THR A 30 -5.28 10.50 14.06
N ALA A 31 -6.39 10.85 13.42
CA ALA A 31 -7.60 11.29 14.12
C ALA A 31 -8.15 10.25 15.11
N ARG A 32 -7.75 8.97 14.99
CA ARG A 32 -8.20 7.85 15.84
C ARG A 32 -7.12 7.35 16.81
N GLY A 33 -6.07 8.15 17.01
CA GLY A 33 -4.99 7.83 17.94
C GLY A 33 -3.64 7.59 17.24
N LYS A 34 -2.66 7.18 18.03
CA LYS A 34 -1.29 6.95 17.57
C LYS A 34 -1.11 5.51 17.14
N ILE A 35 -0.65 5.30 15.91
CA ILE A 35 -0.19 4.01 15.42
C ILE A 35 1.30 3.90 15.76
N ARG A 36 1.70 2.82 16.44
CA ARG A 36 3.10 2.59 16.85
C ARG A 36 3.78 1.47 16.06
N SER A 37 3.02 0.46 15.69
CA SER A 37 3.45 -0.66 14.87
C SER A 37 2.52 -0.82 13.66
N ARG A 38 3.04 -1.42 12.59
CA ARG A 38 2.23 -2.02 11.54
C ARG A 38 2.32 -3.53 11.68
N GLU A 39 1.16 -4.15 11.74
CA GLU A 39 1.00 -5.57 11.97
C GLU A 39 0.09 -6.14 10.89
N GLY A 40 0.46 -7.31 10.40
CA GLY A 40 -0.22 -7.92 9.27
C GLY A 40 0.35 -9.29 8.97
N PHE A 41 0.16 -9.71 7.73
CA PHE A 41 0.53 -11.03 7.23
C PHE A 41 1.22 -10.88 5.88
N VAL A 42 2.34 -11.60 5.73
CA VAL A 42 2.94 -11.86 4.42
C VAL A 42 2.28 -13.14 3.89
N ILE A 43 1.76 -13.07 2.68
CA ILE A 43 1.06 -14.16 2.01
C ILE A 43 1.94 -14.68 0.89
N ALA A 44 2.02 -15.99 0.76
CA ALA A 44 2.70 -16.68 -0.32
C ALA A 44 1.68 -17.55 -1.08
N VAL A 45 1.68 -17.46 -2.40
CA VAL A 45 0.87 -18.31 -3.27
C VAL A 45 1.80 -19.08 -4.19
N GLU A 46 1.82 -20.39 -4.05
CA GLU A 46 2.64 -21.30 -4.85
C GLU A 46 1.79 -21.94 -5.95
N ARG A 47 2.23 -21.81 -7.21
CA ARG A 47 1.65 -22.46 -8.39
C ARG A 47 2.26 -23.85 -8.56
N GLU A 48 1.58 -24.73 -9.28
CA GLU A 48 2.10 -26.06 -9.64
C GLU A 48 3.41 -26.02 -10.44
N THR A 49 3.69 -24.91 -11.14
CA THR A 49 4.95 -24.65 -11.83
C THR A 49 6.14 -24.47 -10.87
N GLY A 50 5.89 -24.39 -9.56
CA GLY A 50 6.88 -24.09 -8.52
C GLY A 50 7.14 -22.58 -8.33
N VAL A 51 6.45 -21.72 -9.09
CA VAL A 51 6.55 -20.27 -8.93
C VAL A 51 5.76 -19.81 -7.72
N THR A 52 6.38 -18.99 -6.87
CA THR A 52 5.74 -18.38 -5.71
C THR A 52 5.54 -16.88 -5.91
N GLY A 53 4.30 -16.41 -5.79
CA GLY A 53 3.96 -14.99 -5.64
C GLY A 53 3.83 -14.59 -4.17
N VAL A 54 4.01 -13.30 -3.90
CA VAL A 54 4.01 -12.72 -2.55
C VAL A 54 3.04 -11.54 -2.51
N GLY A 55 2.27 -11.47 -1.42
CA GLY A 55 1.38 -10.37 -1.13
C GLY A 55 1.41 -9.98 0.34
N GLU A 56 0.74 -8.88 0.66
CA GLU A 56 0.69 -8.33 2.01
C GLU A 56 -0.75 -7.97 2.39
N ALA A 57 -1.18 -8.46 3.57
CA ALA A 57 -2.42 -8.06 4.21
C ALA A 57 -2.10 -7.33 5.52
N THR A 58 -2.36 -6.03 5.58
CA THR A 58 -2.02 -5.19 6.74
C THR A 58 -3.26 -4.46 7.25
N PRO A 59 -4.17 -5.15 7.96
CA PRO A 59 -5.43 -4.59 8.41
C PRO A 59 -5.23 -3.35 9.28
N LEU A 60 -6.22 -2.46 9.23
CA LEU A 60 -6.25 -1.23 10.01
C LEU A 60 -7.65 -1.07 10.65
N PRO A 61 -7.82 -1.53 11.91
CA PRO A 61 -9.12 -1.54 12.57
C PRO A 61 -9.83 -0.18 12.52
N GLY A 62 -11.09 -0.20 12.08
CA GLY A 62 -11.93 0.98 11.90
C GLY A 62 -11.89 1.58 10.49
N TRP A 63 -10.90 1.21 9.67
CA TRP A 63 -10.92 1.45 8.23
C TRP A 63 -11.14 0.16 7.45
N THR A 64 -10.54 -0.93 7.92
CA THR A 64 -10.72 -2.29 7.42
C THR A 64 -11.04 -3.22 8.59
N GLU A 65 -10.95 -4.53 8.37
CA GLU A 65 -11.13 -5.56 9.39
C GLU A 65 -10.12 -5.49 10.55
N SER A 66 -10.40 -6.23 11.64
CA SER A 66 -9.43 -6.43 12.72
C SER A 66 -8.31 -7.38 12.29
N ARG A 67 -7.17 -7.35 13.02
CA ARG A 67 -6.08 -8.31 12.81
C ARG A 67 -6.56 -9.76 12.94
N ASP A 68 -7.40 -10.04 13.93
CA ASP A 68 -7.90 -11.39 14.20
C ASP A 68 -8.88 -11.84 13.11
N ALA A 69 -9.78 -10.97 12.64
CA ALA A 69 -10.67 -11.28 11.52
C ALA A 69 -9.90 -11.54 10.22
N CYS A 70 -8.83 -10.76 9.98
CA CYS A 70 -7.92 -10.98 8.85
C CYS A 70 -7.20 -12.33 8.98
N ALA A 71 -6.70 -12.67 10.16
CA ALA A 71 -6.06 -13.96 10.44
C ALA A 71 -7.02 -15.13 10.16
N THR A 72 -8.23 -15.09 10.73
CA THR A 72 -9.25 -16.14 10.55
C THR A 72 -9.57 -16.36 9.07
N ALA A 73 -9.73 -15.29 8.30
CA ALA A 73 -10.00 -15.41 6.86
C ALA A 73 -8.82 -15.99 6.07
N LEU A 74 -7.57 -15.76 6.48
CA LEU A 74 -6.39 -16.34 5.85
C LEU A 74 -6.15 -17.79 6.29
N ASP A 75 -6.43 -18.13 7.56
CA ASP A 75 -6.37 -19.49 8.10
C ASP A 75 -7.33 -20.44 7.35
N GLU A 76 -8.49 -19.93 6.92
CA GLU A 76 -9.46 -20.70 6.12
C GLU A 76 -8.90 -21.12 4.74
N LEU A 77 -7.89 -20.41 4.23
CA LEU A 77 -7.21 -20.69 2.96
C LEU A 77 -5.90 -21.48 3.13
N ASP A 78 -5.33 -21.52 4.33
CA ASP A 78 -3.96 -22.02 4.54
C ASP A 78 -3.85 -23.53 4.28
N GLY A 79 -2.82 -23.92 3.53
CA GLY A 79 -2.45 -25.32 3.31
C GLY A 79 -3.40 -26.11 2.39
N ARG A 80 -4.40 -25.46 1.78
CA ARG A 80 -5.30 -26.07 0.81
C ARG A 80 -4.81 -25.81 -0.61
N ALA A 81 -4.78 -26.88 -1.41
CA ALA A 81 -4.75 -26.74 -2.86
C ALA A 81 -6.18 -26.42 -3.29
N GLU A 82 -6.45 -25.15 -3.58
CA GLU A 82 -7.80 -24.70 -3.91
C GLU A 82 -8.11 -25.00 -5.38
N ALA A 83 -9.20 -25.73 -5.63
CA ALA A 83 -9.76 -25.91 -6.97
C ALA A 83 -10.63 -24.70 -7.38
N GLU A 84 -11.17 -23.98 -6.40
CA GLU A 84 -11.87 -22.71 -6.59
C GLU A 84 -10.88 -21.53 -6.43
N PRO A 85 -11.10 -20.38 -7.10
CA PRO A 85 -10.20 -19.24 -6.95
C PRO A 85 -10.18 -18.74 -5.50
N PRO A 86 -9.02 -18.67 -4.81
CA PRO A 86 -8.95 -18.28 -3.39
C PRO A 86 -9.58 -16.92 -3.06
N LEU A 87 -9.72 -16.05 -4.06
CA LEU A 87 -10.40 -14.77 -3.90
C LEU A 87 -11.90 -14.91 -3.70
N GLU A 88 -12.57 -15.91 -4.30
CA GLU A 88 -14.02 -16.07 -4.18
C GLU A 88 -14.45 -16.47 -2.76
N SER A 89 -13.56 -17.14 -2.04
CA SER A 89 -13.74 -17.50 -0.63
C SER A 89 -13.59 -16.31 0.33
N LEU A 90 -13.05 -15.16 -0.12
CA LEU A 90 -12.81 -13.98 0.71
C LEU A 90 -13.84 -12.88 0.46
N ASN A 91 -14.54 -12.47 1.52
CA ASN A 91 -15.53 -11.41 1.46
C ASN A 91 -14.85 -10.03 1.33
N ALA A 92 -15.05 -9.36 0.20
CA ALA A 92 -14.43 -8.06 -0.09
C ALA A 92 -14.88 -6.92 0.83
N GLU A 93 -16.06 -7.01 1.43
CA GLU A 93 -16.57 -5.99 2.36
C GLU A 93 -16.13 -6.28 3.80
N ALA A 94 -16.09 -7.55 4.19
CA ALA A 94 -15.79 -7.96 5.57
C ALA A 94 -14.30 -8.10 5.84
N THR A 95 -13.52 -8.61 4.88
CA THR A 95 -12.06 -8.82 5.01
C THR A 95 -11.26 -8.29 3.80
N PRO A 96 -11.39 -6.98 3.49
CA PRO A 96 -10.72 -6.37 2.34
C PRO A 96 -9.19 -6.47 2.40
N ALA A 97 -8.56 -6.41 3.56
CA ALA A 97 -7.10 -6.51 3.66
C ALA A 97 -6.60 -7.94 3.35
N ALA A 98 -7.30 -8.97 3.87
CA ALA A 98 -7.01 -10.36 3.52
C ALA A 98 -7.15 -10.60 2.01
N ARG A 99 -8.28 -10.17 1.44
CA ARG A 99 -8.55 -10.29 -0.01
C ARG A 99 -7.51 -9.58 -0.85
N HIS A 100 -7.13 -8.37 -0.48
CA HIS A 100 -6.08 -7.61 -1.16
C HIS A 100 -4.75 -8.36 -1.14
N GLY A 101 -4.34 -8.87 0.04
CA GLY A 101 -3.07 -9.58 0.18
C GLY A 101 -3.00 -10.85 -0.68
N VAL A 102 -4.09 -11.64 -0.74
CA VAL A 102 -4.17 -12.81 -1.61
C VAL A 102 -4.19 -12.40 -3.08
N SER A 103 -4.92 -11.34 -3.44
CA SER A 103 -4.97 -10.84 -4.83
C SER A 103 -3.60 -10.40 -5.32
N LEU A 104 -2.81 -9.74 -4.45
CA LEU A 104 -1.46 -9.31 -4.78
C LEU A 104 -0.54 -10.51 -4.99
N ALA A 105 -0.61 -11.52 -4.12
CA ALA A 105 0.19 -12.74 -4.24
C ALA A 105 -0.13 -13.52 -5.53
N LEU A 106 -1.42 -13.61 -5.91
CA LEU A 106 -1.84 -14.24 -7.16
C LEU A 106 -1.32 -13.49 -8.40
N ALA A 107 -1.42 -12.16 -8.39
CA ALA A 107 -0.96 -11.32 -9.49
C ALA A 107 0.57 -11.37 -9.65
N ASP A 108 1.30 -11.31 -8.54
CA ASP A 108 2.75 -11.45 -8.50
C ASP A 108 3.20 -12.85 -8.96
N ALA A 109 2.50 -13.91 -8.55
CA ALA A 109 2.76 -15.27 -9.05
C ALA A 109 2.56 -15.35 -10.56
N ALA A 110 1.48 -14.75 -11.09
CA ALA A 110 1.18 -14.77 -12.52
C ALA A 110 2.22 -14.02 -13.35
N ALA A 111 2.69 -12.86 -12.86
CA ALA A 111 3.74 -12.09 -13.51
C ALA A 111 5.07 -12.86 -13.51
N ARG A 112 5.45 -13.46 -12.38
CA ARG A 112 6.68 -14.26 -12.28
C ARG A 112 6.66 -15.50 -13.18
N ASP A 113 5.52 -16.18 -13.26
CA ASP A 113 5.37 -17.37 -14.10
C ASP A 113 5.50 -17.04 -15.60
N ALA A 114 5.04 -15.85 -15.99
CA ALA A 114 5.24 -15.30 -17.33
C ALA A 114 6.64 -14.70 -17.57
N GLY A 115 7.47 -14.56 -16.54
CA GLY A 115 8.76 -13.87 -16.63
C GLY A 115 8.64 -12.35 -16.86
N GLU A 116 7.54 -11.74 -16.44
CA GLU A 116 7.18 -10.33 -16.65
C GLU A 116 7.26 -9.52 -15.35
N ARG A 117 7.41 -8.19 -15.45
CA ARG A 117 7.19 -7.31 -14.30
C ARG A 117 5.69 -7.23 -14.03
N LEU A 118 5.29 -7.28 -12.75
CA LEU A 118 3.89 -7.09 -12.37
C LEU A 118 3.31 -5.76 -12.92
N ALA A 119 4.11 -4.69 -12.93
CA ALA A 119 3.69 -3.40 -13.47
C ALA A 119 3.35 -3.47 -14.96
N ASP A 120 4.14 -4.19 -15.77
CA ASP A 120 3.90 -4.33 -17.22
C ASP A 120 2.60 -5.10 -17.45
N ARG A 121 2.43 -6.22 -16.74
CA ARG A 121 1.22 -7.04 -16.81
C ARG A 121 -0.05 -6.27 -16.41
N LEU A 122 0.03 -5.41 -15.38
CA LEU A 122 -1.08 -4.56 -14.96
C LEU A 122 -1.40 -3.47 -15.99
N ALA A 123 -0.37 -2.87 -16.61
CA ALA A 123 -0.57 -1.89 -17.69
C ALA A 123 -1.25 -2.54 -18.91
N ASP A 124 -0.78 -3.70 -19.34
CA ASP A 124 -1.37 -4.46 -20.43
C ASP A 124 -2.84 -4.82 -20.14
N GLY A 125 -3.11 -5.34 -18.93
CA GLY A 125 -4.48 -5.68 -18.50
C GLY A 125 -5.42 -4.48 -18.41
N ALA A 126 -4.88 -3.28 -18.16
CA ALA A 126 -5.62 -2.03 -18.12
C ALA A 126 -5.71 -1.33 -19.49
N GLY A 127 -5.10 -1.88 -20.54
CA GLY A 127 -5.05 -1.27 -21.87
C GLY A 127 -4.19 0.00 -21.94
N VAL A 128 -3.20 0.12 -21.06
CA VAL A 128 -2.25 1.25 -21.04
C VAL A 128 -1.15 0.99 -22.07
N GLU A 129 -1.07 1.84 -23.09
CA GLU A 129 -0.11 1.67 -24.19
C GLU A 129 1.33 2.10 -23.85
N SER A 130 1.49 2.92 -22.80
CA SER A 130 2.81 3.39 -22.35
C SER A 130 3.43 2.42 -21.35
N ALA A 131 4.74 2.20 -21.47
CA ALA A 131 5.50 1.44 -20.48
C ALA A 131 5.34 2.06 -19.07
N PRO A 132 5.16 1.24 -18.01
CA PRO A 132 5.15 1.72 -16.64
C PRO A 132 6.44 2.48 -16.29
N ALA A 133 6.31 3.52 -15.47
CA ALA A 133 7.46 4.26 -14.98
C ALA A 133 8.32 3.38 -14.05
N ASP A 134 9.64 3.53 -14.14
CA ASP A 134 10.58 2.83 -13.25
C ASP A 134 10.63 3.43 -11.84
N ALA A 135 10.12 4.66 -11.68
CA ALA A 135 10.00 5.33 -10.40
C ALA A 135 8.72 6.17 -10.34
N VAL A 136 8.15 6.29 -9.15
CA VAL A 136 7.00 7.15 -8.85
C VAL A 136 7.46 8.20 -7.83
N PRO A 137 7.31 9.51 -8.11
CA PRO A 137 7.64 10.54 -7.13
C PRO A 137 6.73 10.41 -5.91
N ILE A 138 7.32 10.54 -4.71
CA ILE A 138 6.61 10.45 -3.43
C ILE A 138 6.71 11.79 -2.69
N ASN A 139 5.73 12.07 -1.83
CA ASN A 139 5.75 13.26 -0.99
C ASN A 139 6.34 12.97 0.41
N ALA A 140 7.05 13.95 0.96
CA ALA A 140 7.38 13.93 2.38
C ALA A 140 6.17 14.40 3.19
N THR A 141 5.82 13.68 4.25
CA THR A 141 4.78 14.12 5.18
C THR A 141 5.39 14.99 6.28
N VAL A 142 4.89 16.21 6.41
CA VAL A 142 5.26 17.15 7.47
C VAL A 142 4.15 17.14 8.52
N GLY A 143 4.54 16.99 9.79
CA GLY A 143 3.62 16.77 10.90
C GLY A 143 2.81 17.99 11.30
N ASP A 144 1.99 17.82 12.34
CA ASP A 144 1.41 18.94 13.07
C ASP A 144 2.42 19.47 14.09
N ALA A 145 2.83 20.73 13.94
CA ALA A 145 3.83 21.42 14.77
C ALA A 145 3.64 22.94 14.70
N GLY A 146 4.40 23.71 15.48
CA GLY A 146 4.41 25.18 15.34
C GLY A 146 5.00 25.64 14.00
N PRO A 147 4.82 26.92 13.59
CA PRO A 147 5.31 27.44 12.30
C PRO A 147 6.81 27.18 12.06
N ASP A 148 7.67 27.52 13.03
CA ASP A 148 9.13 27.37 12.90
C ASP A 148 9.55 25.91 12.77
N GLU A 149 8.96 25.02 13.57
CA GLU A 149 9.26 23.59 13.54
C GLU A 149 8.77 22.95 12.24
N THR A 150 7.58 23.33 11.77
CA THR A 150 7.01 22.89 10.49
C THR A 150 7.90 23.34 9.32
N ALA A 151 8.38 24.59 9.33
CA ALA A 151 9.29 25.12 8.32
C ALA A 151 10.66 24.41 8.34
N ALA A 152 11.19 24.11 9.53
CA ALA A 152 12.44 23.36 9.67
C ALA A 152 12.31 21.91 9.17
N GLU A 153 11.17 21.25 9.43
CA GLU A 153 10.89 19.91 8.88
C GLU A 153 10.75 19.93 7.36
N ALA A 154 10.09 20.94 6.80
CA ALA A 154 9.98 21.14 5.37
C ALA A 154 11.35 21.31 4.69
N ARG A 155 12.24 22.14 5.26
CA ARG A 155 13.62 22.29 4.73
C ARG A 155 14.37 20.98 4.74
N ARG A 156 14.32 20.22 5.84
CA ARG A 156 14.98 18.91 5.93
C ARG A 156 14.46 17.93 4.89
N ALA A 157 13.16 17.95 4.60
CA ALA A 157 12.59 17.12 3.55
C ALA A 157 13.12 17.54 2.16
N VAL A 158 13.16 18.82 1.85
CA VAL A 158 13.72 19.30 0.57
C VAL A 158 15.21 18.97 0.45
N GLU A 159 15.98 19.14 1.52
CA GLU A 159 17.40 18.74 1.57
C GLU A 159 17.60 17.23 1.38
N ALA A 160 16.61 16.42 1.78
CA ALA A 160 16.59 14.98 1.54
C ALA A 160 16.15 14.58 0.11
N GLY A 161 15.85 15.56 -0.76
CA GLY A 161 15.53 15.37 -2.17
C GLY A 161 14.04 15.34 -2.51
N PHE A 162 13.15 15.67 -1.56
CA PHE A 162 11.72 15.76 -1.84
C PHE A 162 11.37 17.08 -2.52
N ASP A 163 10.65 16.99 -3.64
CA ASP A 163 10.11 18.13 -4.39
C ASP A 163 8.63 18.42 -4.06
N CYS A 164 7.99 17.52 -3.31
CA CYS A 164 6.60 17.62 -2.90
C CYS A 164 6.44 17.34 -1.40
N LEU A 165 5.77 18.26 -0.69
CA LEU A 165 5.51 18.17 0.74
C LEU A 165 4.00 18.08 1.01
N LYS A 166 3.61 17.14 1.87
CA LYS A 166 2.26 16.98 2.39
C LYS A 166 2.17 17.61 3.77
N LEU A 167 1.47 18.74 3.88
CA LEU A 167 1.28 19.46 5.14
C LEU A 167 0.01 18.96 5.85
N LYS A 168 0.13 18.54 7.11
CA LYS A 168 -1.04 18.27 7.96
C LYS A 168 -1.63 19.58 8.48
N VAL A 169 -2.81 19.93 7.99
CA VAL A 169 -3.65 21.06 8.46
C VAL A 169 -5.00 20.54 8.94
N GLY A 170 -5.83 21.40 9.55
CA GLY A 170 -7.16 21.08 10.08
C GLY A 170 -7.16 20.52 11.50
N ALA A 171 -6.00 20.47 12.16
CA ALA A 171 -5.86 20.11 13.58
C ALA A 171 -5.84 21.33 14.51
N ARG A 172 -5.71 22.53 13.94
CA ARG A 172 -5.63 23.82 14.64
C ARG A 172 -6.72 24.77 14.13
N ASP A 173 -6.81 25.95 14.71
CA ASP A 173 -7.60 27.02 14.10
C ASP A 173 -7.02 27.44 12.73
N VAL A 174 -7.87 28.05 11.92
CA VAL A 174 -7.55 28.39 10.52
C VAL A 174 -6.36 29.35 10.44
N ASP A 175 -6.28 30.33 11.34
CA ASP A 175 -5.21 31.34 11.33
C ASP A 175 -3.85 30.70 11.63
N ALA A 176 -3.79 29.80 12.61
CA ALA A 176 -2.59 29.04 12.93
C ALA A 176 -2.13 28.14 11.77
N ASP A 177 -3.05 27.50 11.05
CA ASP A 177 -2.69 26.71 9.88
C ASP A 177 -2.22 27.59 8.71
N VAL A 178 -2.82 28.77 8.51
CA VAL A 178 -2.35 29.75 7.52
C VAL A 178 -0.93 30.21 7.82
N GLU A 179 -0.62 30.52 9.09
CA GLU A 179 0.73 30.92 9.51
C GLU A 179 1.76 29.82 9.22
N ARG A 180 1.43 28.56 9.53
CA ARG A 180 2.31 27.41 9.27
C ARG A 180 2.57 27.22 7.77
N VAL A 181 1.53 27.28 6.94
CA VAL A 181 1.67 27.13 5.48
C VAL A 181 2.53 28.25 4.91
N ARG A 182 2.35 29.50 5.38
CA ARG A 182 3.20 30.64 4.98
C ARG A 182 4.66 30.41 5.37
N ALA A 183 4.93 30.04 6.62
CA ALA A 183 6.29 29.77 7.10
C ALA A 183 6.98 28.66 6.28
N VAL A 184 6.25 27.60 5.91
CA VAL A 184 6.76 26.56 5.02
C VAL A 184 7.07 27.13 3.64
N ARG A 185 6.14 27.86 3.02
CA ARG A 185 6.35 28.41 1.69
C ARG A 185 7.56 29.35 1.64
N GLU A 186 7.71 30.23 2.62
CA GLU A 186 8.87 31.12 2.75
C GLU A 186 10.17 30.32 2.91
N ALA A 187 10.13 29.18 3.59
CA ALA A 187 11.29 28.34 3.84
C ALA A 187 11.75 27.51 2.63
N VAL A 188 10.84 27.06 1.77
CA VAL A 188 11.16 26.13 0.65
C VAL A 188 11.06 26.75 -0.74
N GLY A 189 10.49 27.95 -0.87
CA GLY A 189 10.31 28.65 -2.15
C GLY A 189 9.23 28.01 -3.04
N ASP A 190 8.87 28.67 -4.16
CA ASP A 190 7.71 28.30 -4.98
C ASP A 190 7.88 27.03 -5.83
N ALA A 191 9.12 26.57 -6.03
CA ALA A 191 9.40 25.38 -6.84
C ALA A 191 8.94 24.08 -6.17
N VAL A 192 8.77 24.08 -4.85
CA VAL A 192 8.34 22.91 -4.08
C VAL A 192 6.81 22.84 -4.06
N ALA A 193 6.27 21.69 -4.48
CA ALA A 193 4.83 21.44 -4.45
C ALA A 193 4.36 21.28 -2.99
N LEU A 194 3.28 21.96 -2.62
CA LEU A 194 2.66 21.84 -1.29
C LEU A 194 1.22 21.33 -1.46
N ASN A 195 0.93 20.16 -0.90
CA ASN A 195 -0.40 19.54 -0.98
C ASN A 195 -0.98 19.32 0.42
N ASN A 196 -2.31 19.39 0.52
CA ASN A 196 -3.09 18.98 1.69
C ASN A 196 -3.75 17.61 1.38
N PRO A 197 -3.89 16.68 2.34
CA PRO A 197 -4.78 15.51 2.20
C PRO A 197 -6.20 15.84 1.71
#